data_AF-G5AJ16-F1
#
_entry.id   AF-G5AJ16-F1
#
_cell.length_a   1.000
_cell.length_b   1.000
_cell.length_c   1.000
_cell.angle_alpha   90.00
_cell.angle_beta   90.00
_cell.angle_gamma   90.00
#
_symmetry.space_group_name_H-M   'P 1'
#
loop_
_entity.id
_entity.type
_entity.pdbx_description
1 polymer ?
#
loop_
_entity_poly.entity_id
_entity_poly.type
_entity_poly.pdbx_seq_one_letter_code
_entity_poly.pdbx_strand_id
1 'polypeptide(L)'
;MLKREQLLEGVYDSFRKTPITLLASPRVSGKTTLLRSFARRYPGVNCIYVSFLHDSPATELLLTCGIDFVQRVSRLSVEETHVIMIDDAQAQYDDKAFWDLFARTTISWLPDNARFIISATYAMES
;
A
#
# COMPACT_ATOMS: atom_id res chain seq x y z
N MET A 1 -14.20 -17.09 8.21
CA MET A 1 -12.97 -16.88 7.40
C MET A 1 -13.41 -16.80 5.94
N LEU A 2 -13.14 -15.70 5.24
CA LEU A 2 -13.47 -15.59 3.81
C LEU A 2 -12.58 -16.51 2.99
N LYS A 3 -13.11 -17.03 1.87
CA LYS A 3 -12.27 -17.75 0.89
C LYS A 3 -11.30 -16.75 0.25
N ARG A 4 -10.11 -17.24 -0.17
CA ARG A 4 -9.06 -16.39 -0.76
C ARG A 4 -9.56 -15.57 -1.95
N GLU A 5 -10.42 -16.14 -2.79
CA GLU A 5 -11.00 -15.48 -3.96
C GLU A 5 -11.89 -14.30 -3.56
N GLN A 6 -12.79 -14.49 -2.61
CA GLN A 6 -13.65 -13.43 -2.08
C GLN A 6 -12.84 -12.29 -1.46
N LEU A 7 -11.71 -12.63 -0.83
CA LEU A 7 -10.80 -11.62 -0.27
C LEU A 7 -10.11 -10.82 -1.37
N LEU A 8 -9.66 -11.46 -2.46
CA LEU A 8 -9.08 -10.78 -3.62
C LEU A 8 -10.08 -9.84 -4.29
N GLU A 9 -11.33 -10.29 -4.45
CA GLU A 9 -12.43 -9.47 -4.98
C GLU A 9 -12.72 -8.28 -4.06
N GLY A 10 -12.77 -8.49 -2.74
CA GLY A 10 -12.95 -7.42 -1.78
C GLY A 10 -11.83 -6.37 -1.84
N VAL A 11 -10.57 -6.81 -2.00
CA VAL A 11 -9.44 -5.88 -2.21
C VAL A 11 -9.56 -5.15 -3.53
N TYR A 12 -9.97 -5.84 -4.60
CA TYR A 12 -10.20 -5.25 -5.92
C TYR A 12 -11.29 -4.17 -5.89
N ASP A 13 -12.41 -4.44 -5.21
CA ASP A 13 -13.48 -3.48 -5.06
C ASP A 13 -13.07 -2.28 -4.19
N SER A 14 -12.26 -2.52 -3.17
CA SER A 14 -11.77 -1.48 -2.27
C SER A 14 -10.87 -0.48 -3.01
N PHE A 15 -9.80 -0.93 -3.67
CA PHE A 15 -8.85 0.01 -4.32
C PHE A 15 -9.46 0.79 -5.49
N ARG A 16 -10.55 0.28 -6.10
CA ARG A 16 -11.31 1.01 -7.12
C ARG A 16 -12.14 2.15 -6.54
N LYS A 17 -12.56 2.05 -5.28
CA LYS A 17 -13.44 3.01 -4.62
C LYS A 17 -12.69 4.01 -3.76
N THR A 18 -11.56 3.60 -3.17
CA THR A 18 -10.80 4.43 -2.24
C THR A 18 -9.33 4.53 -2.68
N PRO A 19 -8.67 5.68 -2.43
CA PRO A 19 -7.25 5.84 -2.72
C PRO A 19 -6.37 4.91 -1.87
N ILE A 20 -6.88 4.46 -0.71
CA ILE A 20 -6.15 3.64 0.25
C ILE A 20 -7.03 2.45 0.64
N THR A 21 -6.46 1.25 0.56
CA THR A 21 -7.00 -0.01 1.08
C THR A 21 -6.09 -0.53 2.17
N LEU A 22 -6.61 -0.71 3.40
CA LEU A 22 -5.84 -1.23 4.53
C LEU A 22 -6.16 -2.71 4.77
N LEU A 23 -5.12 -3.54 4.78
CA LEU A 23 -5.14 -4.96 5.13
C LEU A 23 -4.53 -5.14 6.53
N ALA A 24 -5.35 -4.92 7.56
CA ALA A 24 -4.94 -5.10 8.95
C ALA A 24 -5.36 -6.49 9.46
N SER A 25 -4.41 -7.31 9.89
CA SER A 25 -4.66 -8.64 10.50
C SER A 25 -3.47 -9.06 11.37
N PRO A 26 -3.61 -10.07 12.25
CA PRO A 26 -2.49 -10.58 13.03
C PRO A 26 -1.33 -11.09 12.17
N ARG A 27 -0.20 -11.43 12.83
CA ARG A 27 0.92 -12.10 12.15
C ARG A 27 0.43 -13.42 11.54
N VAL A 28 1.09 -13.85 10.46
CA VAL A 28 0.85 -15.15 9.81
C VAL A 28 -0.53 -15.28 9.14
N SER A 29 -1.34 -14.22 9.04
CA SER A 29 -2.63 -14.25 8.31
C SER A 29 -2.51 -14.29 6.77
N GLY A 30 -1.28 -14.32 6.22
CA GLY A 30 -1.06 -14.47 4.77
C GLY A 30 -1.31 -13.22 3.93
N LYS A 31 -1.08 -12.02 4.50
CA LYS A 31 -1.21 -10.72 3.82
C LYS A 31 -0.23 -10.55 2.66
N THR A 32 1.05 -10.84 2.86
CA THR A 32 2.06 -10.84 1.78
C THR A 32 1.65 -11.75 0.62
N THR A 33 1.15 -12.96 0.93
CA THR A 33 0.62 -13.87 -0.09
C THR A 33 -0.61 -13.27 -0.78
N LEU A 34 -1.47 -12.53 -0.08
CA LEU A 34 -2.62 -11.85 -0.70
C LEU A 34 -2.18 -10.79 -1.70
N LEU A 35 -1.21 -9.95 -1.34
CA LEU A 35 -0.64 -8.93 -2.23
C LEU A 35 -0.08 -9.57 -3.52
N ARG A 36 0.73 -10.61 -3.36
CA ARG A 36 1.30 -11.35 -4.51
C ARG A 36 0.22 -11.99 -5.36
N SER A 37 -0.81 -12.58 -4.75
CA SER A 37 -1.94 -13.15 -5.47
C SER A 37 -2.75 -12.09 -6.22
N PHE A 38 -2.93 -10.91 -5.64
CA PHE A 38 -3.62 -9.79 -6.27
C PHE A 38 -2.88 -9.33 -7.53
N ALA A 39 -1.57 -9.06 -7.44
CA ALA A 39 -0.77 -8.64 -8.60
C ALA A 39 -0.80 -9.67 -9.73
N ARG A 40 -0.78 -10.97 -9.41
CA ARG A 40 -0.90 -12.05 -10.40
C ARG A 40 -2.30 -12.15 -11.02
N ARG A 41 -3.35 -11.88 -10.24
CA ARG A 41 -4.74 -12.03 -10.67
C ARG A 41 -5.21 -10.88 -11.58
N TYR A 42 -4.61 -9.70 -11.44
CA TYR A 42 -4.98 -8.48 -12.16
C TYR A 42 -3.76 -7.90 -12.91
N PRO A 43 -3.28 -8.55 -13.98
CA PRO A 43 -2.07 -8.13 -14.69
C PRO A 43 -2.20 -6.77 -15.42
N GLY A 44 -3.42 -6.27 -15.62
CA GLY A 44 -3.68 -4.92 -16.16
C GLY A 44 -3.55 -3.80 -15.12
N VAL A 45 -3.22 -4.13 -13.86
CA VAL A 45 -2.95 -3.17 -12.81
C VAL A 45 -1.45 -3.14 -12.55
N ASN A 46 -0.83 -1.98 -12.70
CA ASN A 46 0.60 -1.82 -12.47
C ASN A 46 0.88 -1.84 -10.96
N CYS A 47 1.18 -3.03 -10.43
CA CYS A 47 1.43 -3.25 -9.01
C CYS A 47 2.91 -3.02 -8.70
N ILE A 48 3.21 -2.05 -7.83
CA ILE A 48 4.57 -1.75 -7.37
C ILE A 48 4.69 -2.20 -5.91
N TYR A 49 5.57 -3.16 -5.65
CA TYR A 49 5.76 -3.71 -4.32
C TYR A 49 6.81 -2.93 -3.53
N VAL A 50 6.47 -2.53 -2.31
CA VAL A 50 7.36 -1.82 -1.38
C VAL A 50 7.28 -2.50 -0.02
N SER A 51 8.39 -3.03 0.50
CA SER A 51 8.42 -3.56 1.87
C SER A 51 8.97 -2.50 2.81
N PHE A 52 8.38 -2.36 3.99
CA PHE A 52 8.91 -1.51 5.06
C PHE A 52 9.85 -2.26 6.03
N LEU A 53 10.14 -3.54 5.80
CA LEU A 53 11.19 -4.29 6.52
C LEU A 53 12.60 -3.92 6.03
N HIS A 54 12.92 -2.63 6.05
CA HIS A 54 14.23 -2.09 5.70
C HIS A 54 14.60 -0.99 6.69
N ASP A 55 15.90 -0.80 6.91
CA ASP A 55 16.44 0.25 7.81
C ASP A 55 16.36 1.66 7.20
N SER A 56 15.61 1.83 6.09
CA SER A 56 15.41 3.11 5.41
C SER A 56 14.10 3.77 5.84
N PRO A 57 14.05 5.12 5.88
CA PRO A 57 12.80 5.87 6.06
C PRO A 57 11.75 5.49 5.01
N ALA A 58 10.47 5.48 5.41
CA ALA A 58 9.35 5.18 4.51
C ALA A 58 9.31 6.10 3.28
N THR A 59 9.69 7.36 3.43
CA THR A 59 9.78 8.33 2.32
C THR A 59 10.84 7.95 1.29
N GLU A 60 11.98 7.39 1.71
CA GLU A 60 13.02 6.92 0.78
C GLU A 60 12.56 5.66 0.05
N LEU A 61 11.91 4.74 0.75
CA LEU A 61 11.36 3.52 0.15
C LEU A 61 10.31 3.86 -0.93
N LEU A 62 9.45 4.84 -0.68
CA LEU A 62 8.46 5.31 -1.67
C LEU A 62 9.07 6.13 -2.80
N LEU A 63 10.20 6.81 -2.56
CA LEU A 63 10.94 7.47 -3.63
C LEU A 63 11.44 6.45 -4.67
N THR A 64 11.81 5.24 -4.26
CA THR A 64 12.23 4.18 -5.18
C THR A 64 11.12 3.71 -6.13
N CYS A 65 9.84 3.90 -5.75
CA CYS A 65 8.70 3.63 -6.62
C CYS A 65 8.20 4.87 -7.38
N GLY A 66 8.94 5.98 -7.32
CA GLY A 66 8.64 7.21 -8.05
C GLY A 66 7.69 8.14 -7.32
N ILE A 67 7.46 7.96 -6.01
CA ILE A 67 6.63 8.85 -5.20
C ILE A 67 7.51 9.60 -4.18
N ASP A 68 7.72 10.89 -4.44
CA ASP A 68 8.39 11.79 -3.51
C ASP A 68 7.36 12.52 -2.64
N PHE A 69 7.14 12.02 -1.42
CA PHE A 69 6.22 12.64 -0.45
C PHE A 69 6.72 13.98 0.09
N VAL A 70 8.03 14.21 0.09
CA VAL A 70 8.63 15.44 0.63
C VAL A 70 8.45 16.57 -0.36
N GLN A 71 8.78 16.33 -1.63
CA GLN A 71 8.63 17.30 -2.71
C GLN A 71 7.23 17.30 -3.35
N ARG A 72 6.39 16.32 -3.03
CA ARG A 72 5.05 16.11 -3.62
C ARG A 72 5.12 15.93 -5.13
N VAL A 73 6.05 15.09 -5.57
CA VAL A 73 6.26 14.78 -6.99
C VAL A 73 6.01 13.30 -7.23
N SER A 74 5.24 13.00 -8.27
CA SER A 74 5.04 11.63 -8.76
C SER A 74 5.67 11.50 -10.14
N ARG A 75 6.42 10.41 -10.34
CA ARG A 75 6.96 9.98 -11.65
C ARG A 75 6.17 8.83 -12.27
N LEU A 76 5.02 8.50 -11.67
CA LEU A 76 4.12 7.50 -12.20
C LEU A 76 3.54 7.99 -13.54
N SER A 77 3.34 7.05 -14.48
CA SER A 77 2.64 7.36 -15.73
C SER A 77 1.21 7.80 -15.42
N VAL A 78 0.62 8.64 -16.26
CA VAL A 78 -0.80 9.02 -16.14
C VAL A 78 -1.73 8.06 -16.91
N GLU A 79 -1.17 7.20 -17.75
CA GLU A 79 -1.92 6.31 -18.66
C GLU A 79 -2.37 5.00 -17.99
N GLU A 80 -1.71 4.61 -16.90
CA GLU A 80 -1.94 3.34 -16.20
C GLU A 80 -2.49 3.56 -14.80
N THR A 81 -3.26 2.60 -14.26
CA THR A 81 -3.54 2.59 -12.82
C THR A 81 -2.37 1.95 -12.08
N HIS A 82 -1.80 2.69 -11.12
CA HIS A 82 -0.70 2.23 -10.28
C HIS A 82 -1.21 1.86 -8.89
N VAL A 83 -0.85 0.67 -8.42
CA VAL A 83 -1.14 0.21 -7.06
C VAL A 83 0.17 0.00 -6.32
N ILE A 84 0.43 0.88 -5.36
CA ILE A 84 1.58 0.80 -4.47
C ILE A 84 1.21 -0.12 -3.32
N MET A 85 1.82 -1.29 -3.31
CA MET A 85 1.61 -2.33 -2.32
C MET A 85 2.66 -2.20 -1.22
N ILE A 86 2.29 -1.50 -0.15
CA ILE A 86 3.14 -1.37 1.04
C ILE A 86 2.95 -2.63 1.89
N ASP A 87 3.98 -3.44 2.03
CA ASP A 87 4.01 -4.56 2.96
C ASP A 87 4.75 -4.21 4.25
N ASP A 88 4.38 -4.91 5.31
CA ASP A 88 4.98 -4.78 6.64
C ASP A 88 4.95 -3.36 7.22
N ALA A 89 3.84 -2.63 7.02
CA ALA A 89 3.68 -1.25 7.47
C ALA A 89 3.94 -1.06 8.99
N GLN A 90 3.78 -2.13 9.79
CA GLN A 90 4.11 -2.12 11.22
C GLN A 90 5.56 -1.76 11.54
N ALA A 91 6.50 -1.96 10.60
CA ALA A 91 7.90 -1.62 10.79
C ALA A 91 8.13 -0.10 10.91
N GLN A 92 7.16 0.71 10.48
CA GLN A 92 7.26 2.18 10.47
C GLN A 92 6.20 2.84 11.36
N TYR A 93 5.52 2.11 12.25
CA TYR A 93 4.47 2.70 13.12
C TYR A 93 4.97 3.85 13.99
N ASP A 94 6.23 3.81 14.40
CA ASP A 94 6.83 4.85 15.24
C ASP A 94 7.18 6.12 14.45
N ASP A 95 7.20 6.07 13.12
CA ASP A 95 7.40 7.24 12.25
C ASP A 95 6.10 8.05 12.11
N LYS A 96 5.73 8.73 13.19
CA LYS A 96 4.55 9.60 13.24
C LYS A 96 4.60 10.71 12.19
N ALA A 97 5.79 11.24 11.90
CA ALA A 97 5.96 12.32 10.93
C ALA A 97 5.59 11.86 9.52
N PHE A 98 6.03 10.66 9.13
CA PHE A 98 5.61 10.04 7.88
C PHE A 98 4.10 9.80 7.84
N TRP A 99 3.50 9.18 8.86
CA TRP A 99 2.06 8.88 8.82
C TRP A 99 1.18 10.13 8.81
N ASP A 100 1.61 11.18 9.51
CA ASP A 100 0.96 12.50 9.44
C ASP A 100 1.06 13.11 8.04
N LEU A 101 2.24 13.04 7.43
CA LEU A 101 2.44 13.49 6.06
C LEU A 101 1.59 12.69 5.08
N PHE A 102 1.58 11.37 5.21
CA PHE A 102 0.78 10.45 4.41
C PHE A 102 -0.71 10.79 4.53
N ALA A 103 -1.26 10.84 5.75
CA ALA A 103 -2.68 11.11 5.98
C ALA A 103 -3.14 12.46 5.42
N ARG A 104 -2.31 13.52 5.55
CA ARG A 104 -2.64 14.87 5.06
C ARG A 104 -2.54 14.99 3.55
N THR A 105 -1.65 14.25 2.91
CA THR A 105 -1.20 14.57 1.55
C THR A 105 -1.57 13.50 0.52
N THR A 106 -1.70 12.24 0.90
CA THR A 106 -1.98 11.13 -0.04
C THR A 106 -3.24 11.36 -0.89
N ILE A 107 -4.23 12.11 -0.40
CA ILE A 107 -5.48 12.37 -1.14
C ILE A 107 -5.42 13.67 -1.95
N SER A 108 -4.55 14.62 -1.60
CA SER A 108 -4.62 15.98 -2.15
C SER A 108 -3.70 16.28 -3.33
N TRP A 109 -2.57 15.56 -3.47
CA TRP A 109 -1.61 15.81 -4.56
C TRP A 109 -1.26 14.57 -5.38
N LEU A 110 -1.56 13.37 -4.89
CA LEU A 110 -1.26 12.18 -5.68
C LEU A 110 -2.19 12.09 -6.88
N PRO A 111 -1.67 11.63 -8.03
CA PRO A 111 -2.48 11.44 -9.21
C PRO A 111 -3.71 10.53 -8.97
N ASP A 112 -4.82 10.85 -9.63
CA ASP A 112 -6.08 10.08 -9.53
C ASP A 112 -5.97 8.62 -9.98
N ASN A 113 -4.86 8.24 -10.60
CA ASN A 113 -4.54 6.88 -11.02
C ASN A 113 -3.57 6.14 -10.06
N ALA A 114 -3.14 6.77 -8.97
CA ALA A 114 -2.32 6.15 -7.93
C ALA A 114 -3.19 5.66 -6.75
N ARG A 115 -2.94 4.44 -6.30
CA ARG A 115 -3.68 3.77 -5.21
C ARG A 115 -2.72 3.06 -4.27
N PHE A 116 -3.09 2.91 -3.00
CA PHE A 116 -2.32 2.16 -2.02
C PHE A 116 -3.08 0.95 -1.53
N ILE A 117 -2.36 -0.18 -1.42
CA ILE A 117 -2.77 -1.30 -0.59
C ILE A 117 -1.71 -1.42 0.52
N ILE A 118 -2.11 -1.19 1.76
CA ILE A 118 -1.22 -1.20 2.92
C ILE A 118 -1.47 -2.47 3.72
N SER A 119 -0.47 -3.33 3.83
CA SER A 119 -0.48 -4.52 4.68
C SER A 119 0.16 -4.20 6.02
N ALA A 120 -0.62 -4.42 7.08
CA ALA A 120 -0.26 -4.01 8.42
C ALA A 120 -0.58 -5.12 9.42
N THR A 121 0.30 -5.29 10.40
CA THR A 121 0.06 -6.17 11.55
C THR A 121 -0.30 -5.32 12.75
N TYR A 122 -1.48 -5.52 13.33
CA TYR A 122 -1.77 -4.96 14.64
C TYR A 122 -1.23 -5.90 15.73
N ALA A 123 -0.68 -5.31 16.80
CA ALA A 123 -0.46 -6.05 18.03
C ALA A 123 -1.84 -6.44 18.57
N MET A 124 -2.04 -7.73 18.85
CA MET A 124 -3.18 -8.10 19.70
C MET A 124 -2.79 -7.66 21.11
N GLU A 125 -3.63 -6.83 21.73
CA GLU A 125 -3.51 -6.60 23.17
C GLU A 125 -3.58 -7.98 23.84
N SER A 126 -2.54 -8.29 24.60
CA SER A 126 -2.45 -9.48 25.44
C SER A 126 -3.09 -9.22 26.80
#